data_AF-A0A4S4B9Q9-F1
#
_entry.id   AF-A0A4S4B9Q9-F1
#
_cell.length_a   1.000
_cell.length_b   1.000
_cell.length_c   1.000
_cell.angle_alpha   90.00
_cell.angle_beta   90.00
_cell.angle_gamma   90.00
#
_symmetry.space_group_name_H-M   'P 1'
#
loop_
_entity.id
_entity.type
_entity.pdbx_description
1 polymer ?
#
loop_
_entity_poly.entity_id
_entity_poly.type
_entity_poly.pdbx_seq_one_letter_code
_entity_poly.pdbx_strand_id
1 'polypeptide(L)'
;MTTAKAAPAAKAVRETDPRAAQHGQLIQRRRLELGLNRPAFVAQMEKHGQQITPDYLNKLERGTAALSRASLEVREAVRAVLGYSPEQWQASTGLFTPTAVATAPAQAFSAAARGYRSVPKPLPEPLPEALQEAVRLYSGQPEFAALAEPRWPRYLHRLHHKHRPTTPDGWLALFLRYRHEFDPPETAAEAE
;
A
#
# COMPACT_ATOMS: atom_id res chain seq x y z
N MET A 1 43.76 -25.72 -7.44
CA MET A 1 43.77 -24.58 -8.37
C MET A 1 42.97 -24.95 -9.60
N THR A 2 41.85 -24.26 -9.86
CA THR A 2 41.32 -23.79 -11.17
C THR A 2 39.84 -23.43 -11.01
N THR A 3 39.55 -22.15 -10.80
CA THR A 3 38.20 -21.59 -10.92
C THR A 3 37.95 -21.27 -12.39
N ALA A 4 36.91 -21.87 -12.97
CA ALA A 4 36.48 -21.60 -14.33
C ALA A 4 35.98 -20.15 -14.44
N LYS A 5 36.63 -19.39 -15.31
CA LYS A 5 36.34 -18.00 -15.64
C LYS A 5 35.06 -17.93 -16.47
N ALA A 6 33.99 -17.39 -15.90
CA ALA A 6 32.75 -17.11 -16.62
C ALA A 6 33.00 -16.09 -17.74
N ALA A 7 32.55 -16.44 -18.95
CA ALA A 7 32.62 -15.58 -20.13
C ALA A 7 31.67 -14.37 -19.97
N PRO A 8 32.05 -13.17 -20.44
CA PRO A 8 31.18 -12.00 -20.40
C PRO A 8 30.01 -12.18 -21.37
N ALA A 9 28.79 -11.99 -20.86
CA ALA A 9 27.55 -11.98 -21.64
C ALA A 9 27.68 -11.01 -22.83
N ALA A 10 27.35 -11.51 -24.02
CA ALA A 10 27.38 -10.75 -25.26
C ALA A 10 26.57 -9.46 -25.12
N LYS A 11 27.20 -8.32 -25.42
CA LYS A 11 26.54 -7.03 -25.64
C LYS A 11 25.54 -7.22 -26.78
N ALA A 12 24.26 -7.36 -26.45
CA ALA A 12 23.19 -7.31 -27.43
C ALA A 12 23.36 -6.04 -28.27
N VAL A 13 23.51 -6.23 -29.58
CA VAL A 13 23.57 -5.15 -30.57
C VAL A 13 22.31 -4.31 -30.37
N ARG A 14 22.48 -3.07 -29.90
CA ARG A 14 21.39 -2.15 -29.64
C ARG A 14 20.79 -1.76 -30.98
N GLU A 15 19.80 -2.51 -31.43
CA GLU A 15 19.04 -2.18 -32.63
C GLU A 15 18.45 -0.77 -32.42
N THR A 16 18.89 0.20 -33.21
CA THR A 16 18.48 1.59 -33.04
C THR A 16 17.05 1.71 -33.55
N ASP A 17 16.11 2.07 -32.67
CA ASP A 17 14.72 2.28 -33.10
C ASP A 17 14.66 3.50 -34.04
N PRO A 18 14.28 3.34 -35.31
CA PRO A 18 14.27 4.45 -36.27
C PRO A 18 13.24 5.53 -35.91
N ARG A 19 12.26 5.24 -35.05
CA ARG A 19 11.24 6.19 -34.60
C ARG A 19 11.67 7.01 -33.38
N ALA A 20 12.79 6.65 -32.74
CA ALA A 20 13.25 7.31 -31.51
C ALA A 20 13.45 8.82 -31.69
N ALA A 21 14.02 9.26 -32.82
CA ALA A 21 14.21 10.68 -33.13
C ALA A 21 12.88 11.42 -33.29
N GLN A 22 11.89 10.81 -33.94
CA GLN A 22 10.55 11.38 -34.14
C GLN A 22 9.83 11.55 -32.80
N HIS A 23 9.89 10.54 -31.94
CA HIS A 23 9.33 10.61 -30.58
C HIS A 23 10.01 11.70 -29.74
N GLY A 24 11.34 11.80 -29.81
CA GLY A 24 12.11 12.82 -29.11
C GLY A 24 11.72 14.25 -29.51
N GLN A 25 11.59 14.50 -30.82
CA GLN A 25 11.14 15.79 -31.35
C GLN A 25 9.72 16.13 -30.89
N LEU A 26 8.81 15.15 -30.87
CA LEU A 26 7.44 15.34 -30.38
C LEU A 26 7.43 15.79 -28.92
N ILE A 27 8.18 15.09 -28.05
CA ILE A 27 8.29 15.44 -26.63
C ILE A 27 8.87 16.85 -26.47
N GLN A 28 9.97 17.15 -27.17
CA GLN A 28 10.65 18.44 -27.06
C GLN A 28 9.72 19.59 -27.50
N ARG A 29 9.06 19.46 -28.66
CA ARG A 29 8.16 20.48 -29.18
C ARG A 29 7.02 20.75 -28.21
N ARG A 30 6.35 19.69 -27.76
CA ARG A 30 5.20 19.81 -26.84
C ARG A 30 5.60 20.38 -25.48
N ARG A 31 6.76 19.98 -24.95
CA ARG A 31 7.29 20.56 -23.70
C ARG A 31 7.50 22.07 -23.83
N LEU A 32 8.05 22.54 -24.96
CA LEU A 32 8.28 23.96 -25.21
C LEU A 32 6.96 24.73 -25.42
N GLU A 33 5.97 24.13 -26.11
CA GLU A 33 4.61 24.69 -26.23
C GLU A 33 3.95 24.91 -24.86
N LEU A 34 4.19 24.01 -23.90
CA LEU A 34 3.70 24.12 -22.52
C LEU A 34 4.54 25.08 -21.66
N GLY A 35 5.58 25.71 -22.20
CA GLY A 35 6.47 26.61 -21.46
C GLY A 35 7.31 25.90 -20.39
N LEU A 36 7.40 24.57 -20.42
CA LEU A 36 8.09 23.79 -19.41
C LEU A 36 9.59 23.74 -19.72
N ASN A 37 10.42 24.21 -18.79
CA ASN A 37 11.85 23.92 -18.85
C ASN A 37 12.11 22.45 -18.44
N ARG A 38 13.30 21.92 -18.74
CA ARG A 38 13.62 20.50 -18.44
C ARG A 38 13.48 20.14 -16.96
N PRO A 39 13.97 20.96 -16.00
CA PRO A 39 13.76 20.70 -14.58
C PRO A 39 12.28 20.65 -14.18
N ALA A 40 11.45 21.56 -14.71
CA ALA A 40 10.02 21.58 -14.44
C ALA A 40 9.31 20.34 -14.98
N PHE A 41 9.70 19.87 -16.18
CA PHE A 41 9.18 18.62 -16.73
C PHE A 41 9.53 17.43 -15.84
N VAL A 42 10.78 17.34 -15.38
CA VAL A 42 11.22 16.29 -14.45
C VAL A 42 10.43 16.35 -13.13
N ALA A 43 10.21 17.53 -12.58
CA ALA A 43 9.39 17.70 -11.37
C ALA A 43 7.92 17.30 -11.60
N GLN A 44 7.38 17.50 -12.79
CA GLN A 44 6.03 17.01 -13.11
C GLN A 44 5.99 15.49 -13.25
N MET A 45 7.01 14.88 -13.87
CA MET A 45 7.14 13.41 -13.93
C MET A 45 7.16 12.77 -12.55
N GLU A 46 7.83 13.40 -11.58
CA GLU A 46 7.88 12.93 -10.20
C GLU A 46 6.49 12.92 -9.53
N LYS A 47 5.64 13.91 -9.83
CA LYS A 47 4.23 13.92 -9.36
C LYS A 47 3.40 12.75 -9.92
N HIS A 48 3.82 12.18 -11.05
CA HIS A 48 3.24 10.97 -11.63
C HIS A 48 3.93 9.68 -11.14
N GLY A 49 4.75 9.77 -10.08
CA GLY A 49 5.43 8.63 -9.46
C GLY A 49 6.68 8.15 -10.20
N GLN A 50 7.15 8.90 -11.22
CA GLN A 50 8.27 8.49 -12.06
C GLN A 50 9.44 9.47 -11.93
N GLN A 51 10.53 9.00 -11.33
CA GLN A 51 11.76 9.78 -11.23
C GLN A 51 12.62 9.56 -12.49
N ILE A 52 12.67 10.57 -13.35
CA ILE A 52 13.58 10.59 -14.50
C ILE A 52 14.64 11.66 -14.31
N THR A 53 15.88 11.42 -14.77
CA THR A 53 16.92 12.45 -14.69
C THR A 53 16.81 13.43 -15.86
N PRO A 54 17.24 14.70 -15.70
CA PRO A 54 17.32 15.66 -16.81
C PRO A 54 18.16 15.16 -17.99
N ASP A 55 19.23 14.40 -17.71
CA ASP A 55 20.07 13.77 -18.74
C ASP A 55 19.30 12.69 -19.52
N TYR A 56 18.50 11.87 -18.83
CA TYR A 56 17.65 10.88 -19.50
C TYR A 56 16.59 11.54 -20.39
N LEU A 57 15.96 12.63 -19.91
CA LEU A 57 15.04 13.41 -20.74
C LEU A 57 15.73 13.97 -21.98
N ASN A 58 16.94 14.51 -21.85
CA ASN A 58 17.72 15.00 -22.99
C ASN A 58 18.06 13.88 -23.98
N LYS A 59 18.33 12.65 -23.49
CA LYS A 59 18.55 11.48 -24.35
C LYS A 59 17.29 11.05 -25.11
N LEU A 60 16.13 11.14 -24.47
CA LEU A 60 14.83 10.91 -25.10
C LEU A 60 14.54 11.98 -26.17
N GLU A 61 14.71 13.27 -25.85
CA GLU A 61 14.51 14.38 -26.79
C GLU A 61 15.40 14.26 -28.04
N ARG A 62 16.65 13.81 -27.87
CA ARG A 62 17.59 13.60 -28.98
C ARG A 62 17.37 12.29 -29.75
N GLY A 63 16.47 11.41 -29.29
CA GLY A 63 16.26 10.09 -29.87
C GLY A 63 17.39 9.08 -29.63
N THR A 64 18.37 9.41 -28.78
CA THR A 64 19.46 8.49 -28.40
C THR A 64 18.98 7.40 -27.44
N ALA A 65 17.95 7.70 -26.64
CA ALA A 65 17.16 6.73 -25.91
C ALA A 65 15.81 6.58 -26.62
N ALA A 66 15.43 5.35 -26.94
CA ALA A 66 14.16 5.08 -27.59
C ALA A 66 13.03 5.07 -26.56
N LEU A 67 12.01 5.90 -26.78
CA LEU A 67 10.82 5.95 -25.92
C LEU A 67 10.08 4.59 -25.87
N SER A 68 10.11 3.83 -26.96
CA SER A 68 9.57 2.47 -27.05
C SER A 68 10.18 1.48 -26.05
N ARG A 69 11.44 1.71 -25.66
CA ARG A 69 12.17 0.91 -24.67
C ARG A 69 11.98 1.38 -23.23
N ALA A 70 11.44 2.58 -23.04
CA ALA A 70 11.13 3.05 -21.70
C ALA A 70 10.04 2.16 -21.08
N SER A 71 10.06 2.05 -19.75
CA SER A 71 9.01 1.34 -19.02
C SER A 71 7.64 1.92 -19.38
N LEU A 72 6.60 1.09 -19.24
CA LEU A 72 5.24 1.51 -19.52
C LEU A 72 4.84 2.72 -18.67
N GLU A 73 5.24 2.71 -17.40
CA GLU A 73 4.98 3.79 -16.45
C GLU A 73 5.64 5.11 -16.87
N VAL A 74 6.88 5.06 -17.37
CA VAL A 74 7.57 6.26 -17.89
C VAL A 74 6.85 6.78 -19.13
N ARG A 75 6.37 5.90 -20.02
CA ARG A 75 5.60 6.31 -21.21
C ARG A 75 4.27 6.97 -20.82
N GLU A 76 3.56 6.42 -19.85
CA GLU A 76 2.32 7.00 -19.31
C GLU A 76 2.56 8.35 -18.64
N ALA A 77 3.59 8.45 -17.81
CA ALA A 77 3.94 9.70 -17.14
C ALA A 77 4.32 10.78 -18.17
N VAL A 78 5.13 10.44 -19.19
CA VAL A 78 5.44 11.38 -20.28
C VAL A 78 4.18 11.82 -21.02
N ARG A 79 3.28 10.89 -21.35
CA ARG A 79 1.98 11.20 -21.98
C ARG A 79 1.16 12.16 -21.12
N ALA A 80 1.03 11.87 -19.82
CA ALA A 80 0.23 12.64 -18.87
C ALA A 80 0.79 14.06 -18.69
N VAL A 81 2.11 14.20 -18.52
CA VAL A 81 2.79 15.49 -18.37
C VAL A 81 2.65 16.35 -19.64
N LEU A 82 2.69 15.73 -20.82
CA LEU A 82 2.51 16.44 -22.10
C LEU A 82 1.03 16.73 -22.44
N GLY A 83 0.09 16.24 -21.62
CA GLY A 83 -1.34 16.46 -21.77
C GLY A 83 -1.97 15.76 -22.97
N TYR A 84 -1.39 14.65 -23.44
CA TYR A 84 -1.98 13.86 -24.54
C TYR A 84 -3.03 12.88 -24.03
N SER A 85 -4.14 12.74 -24.76
CA SER A 85 -5.04 11.60 -24.55
C SER A 85 -4.36 10.29 -24.98
N PRO A 86 -4.77 9.12 -24.45
CA PRO A 86 -4.24 7.83 -24.88
C PRO A 86 -4.34 7.61 -26.40
N GLU A 87 -5.44 8.04 -27.01
CA GLU A 87 -5.72 7.89 -28.44
C GLU A 87 -4.80 8.79 -29.27
N GLN A 88 -4.63 10.06 -28.86
CA GLN A 88 -3.73 11.00 -29.51
C GLN A 88 -2.28 10.54 -29.42
N TRP A 89 -1.90 10.02 -28.25
CA TRP A 89 -0.56 9.49 -28.01
C TRP A 89 -0.26 8.27 -28.88
N GLN A 90 -1.20 7.32 -28.95
CA GLN A 90 -1.09 6.14 -29.79
C GLN A 90 -1.07 6.52 -31.27
N ALA A 91 -1.89 7.48 -31.72
CA ALA A 91 -1.87 7.96 -33.09
C ALA A 91 -0.54 8.61 -33.47
N SER A 92 0.09 9.34 -32.54
CA SER A 92 1.32 10.10 -32.82
C SER A 92 2.60 9.26 -32.69
N THR A 93 2.62 8.31 -31.76
CA THR A 93 3.83 7.51 -31.45
C THR A 93 3.72 6.04 -31.89
N GLY A 94 2.50 5.56 -32.16
CA GLY A 94 2.24 4.14 -32.36
C GLY A 94 2.49 3.28 -31.11
N LEU A 95 2.83 3.89 -29.98
CA LEU A 95 3.10 3.19 -28.73
C LEU A 95 1.79 2.98 -27.99
N PHE A 96 1.51 1.72 -27.67
CA PHE A 96 0.39 1.39 -26.81
C PHE A 96 0.66 1.91 -25.40
N THR A 97 -0.19 2.84 -24.99
CA THR A 97 -0.43 3.26 -23.63
C THR A 97 -1.76 2.61 -23.25
N PRO A 98 -1.83 1.71 -22.25
CA PRO A 98 -3.13 1.25 -21.79
C PRO A 98 -3.93 2.51 -21.48
N THR A 99 -5.02 2.72 -22.23
CA THR A 99 -6.08 3.61 -21.76
C THR A 99 -6.36 3.11 -20.37
N ALA A 100 -5.96 3.88 -19.36
CA ALA A 100 -6.52 3.75 -18.04
C ALA A 100 -8.00 3.97 -18.30
N VAL A 101 -8.74 2.88 -18.53
CA VAL A 101 -10.17 2.84 -18.31
C VAL A 101 -10.26 3.49 -16.97
N ALA A 102 -10.79 4.72 -16.94
CA ALA A 102 -11.02 5.42 -15.69
C ALA A 102 -11.63 4.34 -14.82
N THR A 103 -10.88 3.90 -13.82
CA THR A 103 -11.32 2.83 -12.94
C THR A 103 -12.56 3.43 -12.34
N ALA A 104 -13.73 3.10 -12.91
CA ALA A 104 -15.02 3.39 -12.33
C ALA A 104 -14.82 2.98 -10.89
N PRO A 105 -14.92 3.94 -9.95
CA PRO A 105 -14.24 3.95 -8.66
C PRO A 105 -14.24 2.53 -8.16
N ALA A 106 -13.05 1.88 -8.23
CA ALA A 106 -12.90 0.42 -8.33
C ALA A 106 -14.11 -0.23 -7.70
N GLN A 107 -15.10 -0.64 -8.52
CA GLN A 107 -16.41 -1.06 -8.01
C GLN A 107 -16.08 -2.03 -6.92
N ALA A 108 -16.23 -1.57 -5.67
CA ALA A 108 -15.53 -2.23 -4.61
C ALA A 108 -16.19 -3.58 -4.59
N PHE A 109 -15.44 -4.64 -4.93
CA PHE A 109 -15.84 -6.01 -4.67
C PHE A 109 -15.94 -6.25 -3.14
N SER A 110 -16.08 -5.18 -2.34
CA SER A 110 -16.70 -5.15 -1.05
C SER A 110 -18.06 -5.85 -1.11
N ALA A 111 -18.29 -6.68 -0.10
CA ALA A 111 -19.56 -7.36 0.12
C ALA A 111 -20.76 -6.37 0.11
N ALA A 112 -20.52 -5.11 0.51
CA ALA A 112 -21.53 -4.05 0.53
C ALA A 112 -22.13 -3.74 -0.86
N ALA A 113 -21.34 -3.78 -1.94
CA ALA A 113 -21.82 -3.52 -3.30
C ALA A 113 -22.67 -4.68 -3.87
N ARG A 114 -22.52 -5.89 -3.30
CA ARG A 114 -23.31 -7.09 -3.64
C ARG A 114 -24.57 -7.25 -2.79
N GLY A 115 -24.94 -6.23 -2.00
CA GLY A 115 -26.12 -6.27 -1.14
C GLY A 115 -25.93 -7.08 0.15
N TYR A 116 -24.70 -7.51 0.47
CA TYR A 116 -24.41 -8.00 1.82
C TYR A 116 -24.42 -6.78 2.74
N ARG A 117 -25.49 -6.66 3.54
CA ARG A 117 -25.51 -5.77 4.69
C ARG A 117 -24.30 -6.12 5.56
N SER A 118 -23.51 -5.13 5.96
CA SER A 118 -22.61 -5.31 7.09
C SER A 118 -23.44 -5.88 8.23
N VAL A 119 -23.06 -7.08 8.68
CA VAL A 119 -23.62 -7.64 9.90
C VAL A 119 -23.38 -6.57 10.96
N PRO A 120 -24.42 -6.11 11.69
CA PRO A 120 -24.22 -5.18 12.80
C PRO A 120 -23.08 -5.74 13.64
N LYS A 121 -22.04 -4.94 13.87
CA LYS A 121 -20.93 -5.29 14.74
C LYS A 121 -21.55 -5.91 15.99
N PRO A 122 -21.27 -7.20 16.31
CA PRO A 122 -21.95 -7.85 17.41
C PRO A 122 -21.76 -6.95 18.63
N LEU A 123 -22.87 -6.65 19.31
CA LEU A 123 -22.83 -5.93 20.57
C LEU A 123 -21.74 -6.60 21.43
N PRO A 124 -20.90 -5.82 22.13
CA PRO A 124 -19.83 -6.41 22.95
C PRO A 124 -20.44 -7.53 23.78
N GLU A 125 -19.96 -8.75 23.55
CA GLU A 125 -20.48 -9.93 24.25
C GLU A 125 -20.43 -9.64 25.76
N PRO A 126 -21.55 -9.85 26.48
CA PRO A 126 -21.55 -9.63 27.92
C PRO A 126 -20.46 -10.51 28.53
N LEU A 127 -19.60 -9.91 29.37
CA LEU A 127 -18.57 -10.65 30.07
C LEU A 127 -19.20 -11.80 30.86
N PRO A 128 -18.55 -12.96 30.98
CA PRO A 128 -19.05 -14.08 31.78
C PRO A 128 -19.41 -13.62 33.19
N GLU A 129 -20.53 -14.09 33.72
CA GLU A 129 -21.02 -13.71 35.05
C GLU A 129 -19.96 -13.93 36.13
N ALA A 130 -19.28 -15.09 36.10
CA ALA A 130 -18.17 -15.40 37.00
C ALA A 130 -16.99 -14.40 36.92
N LEU A 131 -16.74 -13.81 35.75
CA LEU A 131 -15.71 -12.78 35.58
C LEU A 131 -16.20 -11.42 36.10
N GLN A 132 -17.47 -11.08 35.89
CA GLN A 132 -18.08 -9.89 36.49
C GLN A 132 -18.09 -9.97 38.02
N GLU A 133 -18.37 -11.15 38.57
CA GLU A 133 -18.28 -11.43 40.00
C GLU A 133 -16.85 -11.32 40.52
N ALA A 134 -15.86 -11.87 39.81
CA ALA A 134 -14.45 -11.71 40.18
C ALA A 134 -14.02 -10.24 40.25
N VAL A 135 -14.45 -9.43 39.28
CA VAL A 135 -14.22 -7.97 39.31
C VAL A 135 -14.87 -7.37 40.56
N ARG A 136 -16.14 -7.68 40.85
CA ARG A 136 -16.85 -7.13 42.03
C ARG A 136 -16.21 -7.54 43.36
N LEU A 137 -15.78 -8.80 43.49
CA LEU A 137 -15.23 -9.35 44.73
C LEU A 137 -13.80 -8.88 45.00
N TYR A 138 -12.97 -8.80 43.95
CA TYR A 138 -11.53 -8.62 44.12
C TYR A 138 -11.02 -7.22 43.79
N SER A 139 -11.73 -6.42 42.98
CA SER A 139 -11.27 -5.06 42.59
C SER A 139 -11.05 -4.09 43.75
N GLY A 140 -11.66 -4.34 44.91
CA GLY A 140 -11.48 -3.50 46.11
C GLY A 140 -10.11 -3.64 46.77
N GLN A 141 -9.31 -4.64 46.39
CA GLN A 141 -7.97 -4.83 46.93
C GLN A 141 -6.94 -4.14 46.04
N PRO A 142 -5.97 -3.38 46.61
CA PRO A 142 -4.99 -2.62 45.83
C PRO A 142 -4.14 -3.52 44.93
N GLU A 143 -3.91 -4.76 45.35
CA GLU A 143 -3.21 -5.78 44.57
C GLU A 143 -3.99 -6.27 43.35
N PHE A 144 -5.31 -6.09 43.28
CA PHE A 144 -6.16 -6.50 42.16
C PHE A 144 -6.90 -5.34 41.50
N ALA A 145 -6.51 -4.09 41.79
CA ALA A 145 -7.14 -2.89 41.21
C ALA A 145 -7.16 -2.91 39.67
N ALA A 146 -6.12 -3.47 39.03
CA ALA A 146 -6.08 -3.60 37.57
C ALA A 146 -7.16 -4.55 37.01
N LEU A 147 -7.72 -5.46 37.81
CA LEU A 147 -8.87 -6.28 37.40
C LEU A 147 -10.13 -5.43 37.20
N ALA A 148 -10.24 -4.29 37.89
CA ALA A 148 -11.32 -3.31 37.71
C ALA A 148 -11.24 -2.57 36.38
N GLU A 149 -10.04 -2.51 35.78
CA GLU A 149 -9.82 -1.77 34.54
C GLU A 149 -10.43 -2.55 33.37
N PRO A 150 -11.28 -1.92 32.54
CA PRO A 150 -12.01 -2.62 31.47
C PRO A 150 -11.14 -3.40 30.48
N ARG A 151 -9.85 -3.08 30.36
CA ARG A 151 -8.89 -3.79 29.51
C ARG A 151 -8.66 -5.24 29.97
N TRP A 152 -8.62 -5.48 31.27
CA TRP A 152 -8.29 -6.78 31.84
C TRP A 152 -9.43 -7.80 31.68
N PRO A 153 -10.68 -7.53 32.11
CA PRO A 153 -11.79 -8.45 31.87
C PRO A 153 -12.04 -8.72 30.38
N ARG A 154 -11.84 -7.72 29.51
CA ARG A 154 -11.96 -7.91 28.05
C ARG A 154 -10.87 -8.81 27.48
N TYR A 155 -9.62 -8.62 27.93
CA TYR A 155 -8.52 -9.49 27.54
C TYR A 155 -8.75 -10.93 28.00
N LEU A 156 -9.10 -11.11 29.29
CA LEU A 156 -9.38 -12.41 29.88
C LEU A 156 -10.53 -13.12 29.16
N HIS A 157 -11.59 -12.40 28.78
CA HIS A 157 -12.70 -12.96 28.01
C HIS A 157 -12.29 -13.41 26.59
N ARG A 158 -11.36 -12.70 25.95
CA ARG A 158 -10.85 -13.04 24.60
C ARG A 158 -9.93 -14.27 24.58
N LEU A 159 -9.48 -14.74 25.74
CA LEU A 159 -8.67 -15.95 25.81
C LEU A 159 -9.45 -17.18 25.32
N HIS A 160 -8.71 -18.13 24.77
CA HIS A 160 -9.24 -19.37 24.19
C HIS A 160 -10.19 -20.09 25.17
N HIS A 161 -11.27 -20.70 24.67
CA HIS A 161 -12.35 -21.28 25.48
C HIS A 161 -11.86 -22.31 26.53
N LYS A 162 -10.73 -22.98 26.30
CA LYS A 162 -10.08 -23.89 27.26
C LYS A 162 -9.57 -23.19 28.54
N HIS A 163 -9.45 -21.88 28.51
CA HIS A 163 -8.96 -21.03 29.59
C HIS A 163 -10.06 -20.12 30.13
N ARG A 164 -11.33 -20.50 30.01
CA ARG A 164 -12.46 -19.75 30.57
C ARG A 164 -13.00 -20.47 31.82
N PRO A 165 -12.55 -20.10 33.02
CA PRO A 165 -13.09 -20.62 34.26
C PRO A 165 -14.59 -20.28 34.40
N THR A 166 -15.32 -21.14 35.08
CA THR A 166 -16.72 -20.90 35.46
C THR A 166 -16.86 -20.33 36.87
N THR A 167 -15.75 -20.14 37.58
CA THR A 167 -15.73 -19.65 38.97
C THR A 167 -14.96 -18.32 39.08
N PRO A 168 -15.36 -17.42 40.01
CA PRO A 168 -14.65 -16.16 40.24
C PRO A 168 -13.17 -16.35 40.60
N ASP A 169 -12.88 -17.34 41.45
CA ASP A 169 -11.51 -17.66 41.88
C ASP A 169 -10.64 -18.15 40.73
N GLY A 170 -11.23 -18.89 39.78
CA GLY A 170 -10.54 -19.32 38.58
C GLY A 170 -10.13 -18.13 37.71
N TRP A 171 -10.99 -17.12 37.60
CA TRP A 171 -10.66 -15.89 36.86
C TRP A 171 -9.58 -15.06 37.55
N LEU A 172 -9.57 -15.00 38.89
CA LEU A 172 -8.52 -14.33 39.66
C LEU A 172 -7.16 -15.02 39.46
N ALA A 173 -7.11 -16.35 39.57
CA ALA A 173 -5.87 -17.11 39.34
C ALA A 173 -5.31 -16.89 37.93
N LEU A 174 -6.21 -16.77 36.95
CA LEU A 174 -5.86 -16.52 35.58
C LEU A 174 -5.36 -15.08 35.38
N PHE A 175 -6.03 -14.09 35.98
CA PHE A 175 -5.56 -12.70 36.01
C PHE A 175 -4.15 -12.59 36.62
N LEU A 176 -3.89 -13.24 37.76
CA LEU A 176 -2.57 -13.21 38.39
C LEU A 176 -1.50 -13.81 37.49
N ARG A 177 -1.80 -14.94 36.84
CA ARG A 177 -0.88 -15.57 35.89
C ARG A 177 -0.49 -14.62 34.76
N TYR A 178 -1.47 -13.98 34.11
CA TYR A 178 -1.19 -13.11 32.97
C TYR A 178 -0.61 -11.77 33.37
N ARG A 179 -0.99 -11.21 34.53
CA ARG A 179 -0.44 -9.93 35.03
C ARG A 179 1.08 -9.96 35.23
N HIS A 180 1.64 -11.10 35.62
CA HIS A 180 3.09 -11.25 35.76
C HIS A 180 3.80 -11.39 34.41
N GLU A 181 3.10 -11.81 33.36
CA GLU A 181 3.68 -12.13 32.06
C GLU A 181 3.45 -11.03 31.02
N PHE A 182 2.34 -10.29 31.13
CA PHE A 182 1.85 -9.38 30.11
C PHE A 182 0.96 -8.27 30.69
N ASP A 183 1.15 -7.03 30.25
CA ASP A 183 0.20 -5.94 30.51
C ASP A 183 -0.57 -5.62 29.22
N PRO A 184 -1.89 -5.88 29.16
CA PRO A 184 -2.67 -5.63 27.96
C PRO A 184 -2.68 -4.12 27.64
N PRO A 185 -2.50 -3.75 26.37
CA PRO A 185 -2.62 -2.36 25.97
C PRO A 185 -4.02 -1.86 26.33
N GLU A 186 -4.09 -0.64 26.87
CA GLU A 186 -5.34 0.10 26.93
C GLU A 186 -5.90 0.10 25.52
N THR A 187 -7.10 -0.45 25.31
CA THR A 187 -7.65 -0.68 23.98
C THR A 187 -7.78 0.64 23.23
N ALA A 188 -6.71 1.06 22.56
CA ALA A 188 -6.77 1.95 21.42
C ALA A 188 -7.69 1.26 20.42
N ALA A 189 -8.65 2.02 19.93
CA ALA A 189 -9.47 1.65 18.82
C ALA A 189 -8.61 0.95 17.75
N GLU A 190 -9.03 -0.26 17.41
CA GLU A 190 -9.14 -0.72 16.01
C GLU A 190 -8.19 -0.02 15.04
N ALA A 191 -6.94 -0.48 15.00
CA ALA A 191 -6.10 -0.34 13.82
C ALA A 191 -6.13 -1.68 13.08
N GLU A 192 -7.19 -1.83 12.26
CA GLU A 192 -7.30 -2.51 10.94
C GLU A 192 -8.67 -3.15 10.72
#